data_AF-D2MQG9-F1
#
_entry.id   AF-D2MQG9-F1
#
_cell.length_a   1.000
_cell.length_b   1.000
_cell.length_c   1.000
_cell.angle_alpha   90.00
_cell.angle_beta   90.00
_cell.angle_gamma   90.00
#
_symmetry.space_group_name_H-M   'P 1'
#
loop_
_entity.id
_entity.type
_entity.pdbx_description
1 polymer ?
#
loop_
_entity_poly.entity_id
_entity_poly.type
_entity_poly.pdbx_seq_one_letter_code
_entity_poly.pdbx_strand_id
1 'polypeptide(L)'
;MSELSKNNMVSMDEFLAMAGVKLSTVRKNIDKIPGLDYKNGEFLILNGTRYPFNLRGYKLKNSADRRYVLLKAISEYKYIDSLKLGVYQEQFKSLLKELLEAKLICENGLPNHFGANAYDCTRMGDEVLRLEKSECIHKISELISSPLGHFVGAIISKLY
;
A
#
# COMPACT_ATOMS: atom_id res chain seq x y z
N MET A 1 -22.93 18.11 -7.01
CA MET A 1 -21.69 17.35 -7.30
C MET A 1 -21.45 17.42 -8.80
N SER A 2 -20.34 18.01 -9.26
CA SER A 2 -19.99 18.07 -10.69
C SER A 2 -19.73 16.65 -11.24
N GLU A 3 -19.91 16.43 -12.54
CA GLU A 3 -19.66 15.11 -13.17
C GLU A 3 -18.22 14.62 -12.95
N LEU A 4 -17.23 15.52 -12.89
CA LEU A 4 -15.84 15.21 -12.52
C LEU A 4 -15.70 14.61 -11.11
N SER A 5 -16.60 14.93 -10.17
CA SER A 5 -16.56 14.38 -8.81
C SER A 5 -17.14 12.97 -8.71
N LYS A 6 -17.97 12.54 -9.66
CA LYS A 6 -18.54 11.18 -9.67
C LYS A 6 -17.54 10.13 -10.20
N ASN A 7 -16.72 10.48 -11.19
CA ASN A 7 -15.73 9.56 -11.77
C ASN A 7 -14.62 9.14 -10.78
N ASN A 8 -14.46 9.88 -9.69
CA ASN A 8 -13.47 9.59 -8.65
C ASN A 8 -14.07 8.87 -7.44
N MET A 9 -15.34 8.45 -7.48
CA MET A 9 -15.99 7.76 -6.38
C MET A 9 -16.31 6.32 -6.75
N VAL A 10 -16.32 5.43 -5.76
CA VAL A 10 -16.70 4.02 -5.91
C VAL A 10 -17.92 3.72 -5.04
N SER A 11 -18.71 2.75 -5.46
CA SER A 11 -19.87 2.29 -4.68
C SER A 11 -19.43 1.54 -3.42
N MET A 12 -20.32 1.45 -2.43
CA MET A 12 -20.06 0.63 -1.25
C MET A 12 -19.92 -0.86 -1.61
N ASP A 13 -20.68 -1.38 -2.57
CA ASP A 13 -20.58 -2.79 -2.97
C ASP A 13 -19.23 -3.12 -3.60
N GLU A 14 -18.72 -2.26 -4.49
CA GLU A 14 -17.36 -2.38 -5.04
C GLU A 14 -16.30 -2.31 -3.93
N PHE A 15 -16.42 -1.36 -3.00
CA PHE A 15 -15.51 -1.25 -1.88
C PHE A 15 -15.52 -2.50 -1.00
N LEU A 16 -16.69 -3.07 -0.68
CA LEU A 16 -16.81 -4.28 0.12
C LEU A 16 -16.20 -5.50 -0.58
N ALA A 17 -16.42 -5.62 -1.89
CA ALA A 17 -15.83 -6.68 -2.71
C ALA A 17 -14.30 -6.63 -2.68
N MET A 18 -13.70 -5.45 -2.84
CA MET A 18 -12.24 -5.26 -2.76
C MET A 18 -11.71 -5.44 -1.33
N ALA A 19 -12.42 -4.90 -0.34
CA ALA A 19 -11.99 -4.93 1.04
C ALA A 19 -12.06 -6.33 1.67
N GLY A 20 -12.98 -7.19 1.19
CA GLY A 20 -13.20 -8.53 1.71
C GLY A 20 -13.82 -8.53 3.12
N VAL A 21 -14.63 -7.53 3.45
CA VAL A 21 -15.27 -7.36 4.77
C VAL A 21 -16.76 -7.05 4.65
N LYS A 22 -17.51 -7.24 5.73
CA LYS A 22 -18.94 -6.91 5.80
C LYS A 22 -19.15 -5.42 6.07
N LEU A 23 -20.28 -4.87 5.61
CA LEU A 23 -20.69 -3.47 5.86
C LEU A 23 -20.67 -3.09 7.35
N SER A 24 -21.11 -4.00 8.23
CA SER A 24 -21.10 -3.77 9.68
C SER A 24 -19.68 -3.54 10.24
N THR A 25 -18.68 -4.20 9.65
CA THR A 25 -17.27 -4.02 10.01
C THR A 25 -16.72 -2.68 9.53
N VAL A 26 -17.11 -2.25 8.32
CA VAL A 26 -16.77 -0.92 7.79
C VAL A 26 -17.34 0.18 8.67
N ARG A 27 -18.63 0.10 9.01
CA ARG A 27 -19.29 1.07 9.90
C ARG A 27 -18.59 1.22 11.25
N LYS A 28 -18.11 0.12 11.84
CA LYS A 28 -17.36 0.13 13.11
C LYS A 28 -15.96 0.74 13.02
N ASN A 29 -15.38 0.83 11.82
CA ASN A 29 -14.00 1.27 11.62
C ASN A 29 -13.92 2.50 10.70
N ILE A 30 -15.02 3.22 10.49
CA ILE A 30 -15.12 4.27 9.48
C ILE A 30 -14.01 5.32 9.62
N ASP A 31 -13.74 5.75 10.85
CA ASP A 31 -12.71 6.76 11.17
C ASP A 31 -11.27 6.31 10.89
N LYS A 32 -11.08 5.01 10.60
CA LYS A 32 -9.77 4.41 10.30
C LYS A 32 -9.57 4.17 8.81
N ILE A 33 -10.51 4.57 7.95
CA ILE A 33 -10.51 4.32 6.50
C ILE A 33 -10.43 5.66 5.75
N PRO A 34 -9.22 6.22 5.54
CA PRO A 34 -9.10 7.49 4.83
C PRO A 34 -9.57 7.39 3.38
N GLY A 35 -10.36 8.38 2.97
CA GLY A 35 -11.06 8.40 1.68
C GLY A 35 -12.47 7.81 1.73
N LEU A 36 -12.91 7.30 2.88
CA LEU A 36 -14.30 6.94 3.14
C LEU A 36 -14.92 7.93 4.14
N ASP A 37 -16.03 8.54 3.76
CA ASP A 37 -16.85 9.43 4.59
C ASP A 37 -18.31 8.95 4.60
N TYR A 38 -19.06 9.30 5.64
CA TYR A 38 -20.49 8.99 5.75
C TYR A 38 -21.27 10.24 6.16
N LYS A 39 -22.04 10.78 5.21
CA LYS A 39 -22.77 12.03 5.36
C LYS A 39 -24.19 11.86 4.83
N ASN A 40 -25.15 12.41 5.57
CA ASN A 40 -26.57 12.42 5.18
C ASN A 40 -27.15 11.03 4.85
N GLY A 41 -26.66 9.97 5.49
CA GLY A 41 -27.10 8.59 5.23
C GLY A 41 -26.40 7.88 4.06
N GLU A 42 -25.49 8.57 3.37
CA GLU A 42 -24.78 8.04 2.21
C GLU A 42 -23.28 7.88 2.48
N PHE A 43 -22.69 6.85 1.87
CA PHE A 43 -21.24 6.66 1.87
C PHE A 43 -20.63 7.37 0.67
N LEU A 44 -19.60 8.16 0.94
CA LEU A 44 -18.77 8.80 -0.07
C LEU A 44 -17.40 8.13 -0.02
N ILE A 45 -17.07 7.36 -1.05
CA ILE A 45 -15.84 6.55 -1.08
C ILE A 45 -15.01 6.98 -2.28
N LEU A 46 -13.85 7.56 -2.02
CA LEU A 46 -12.91 7.96 -3.05
C LEU A 46 -12.30 6.71 -3.71
N ASN A 47 -12.12 6.74 -5.02
CA ASN A 47 -11.42 5.69 -5.75
C ASN A 47 -9.97 5.55 -5.22
N GLY A 48 -9.49 4.31 -5.10
CA GLY A 48 -8.23 3.98 -4.42
C GLY A 48 -8.33 3.87 -2.90
N THR A 49 -9.51 4.04 -2.30
CA THR A 49 -9.70 3.79 -0.87
C THR A 49 -9.54 2.31 -0.53
N ARG A 50 -8.70 2.01 0.47
CA ARG A 50 -8.38 0.65 0.91
C ARG A 50 -8.79 0.42 2.36
N TYR A 51 -9.19 -0.80 2.67
CA TYR A 51 -9.50 -1.19 4.05
C TYR A 51 -8.19 -1.36 4.86
N PRO A 52 -8.16 -1.05 6.18
CA PRO A 52 -6.91 -0.96 6.93
C PRO A 52 -6.22 -2.31 7.10
N PHE A 53 -4.89 -2.31 6.92
CA PHE A 53 -4.06 -3.49 7.13
C PHE A 53 -4.07 -3.92 8.60
N ASN A 54 -4.09 -5.24 8.84
CA ASN A 54 -4.09 -5.82 10.18
C ASN A 54 -2.66 -6.11 10.66
N LEU A 55 -2.20 -5.36 11.66
CA LEU A 55 -0.84 -5.47 12.19
C LEU A 55 -0.68 -6.46 13.35
N ARG A 56 -1.74 -7.12 13.83
CA ARG A 56 -1.71 -7.90 15.10
C ARG A 56 -0.64 -9.00 15.14
N GLY A 57 -0.24 -9.54 13.98
CA GLY A 57 0.79 -10.57 13.86
C GLY A 57 2.22 -10.07 13.61
N TYR A 58 2.42 -8.76 13.47
CA TYR A 58 3.70 -8.20 13.03
C TYR A 58 4.42 -7.49 14.18
N LYS A 59 5.66 -7.89 14.46
CA LYS A 59 6.56 -7.19 15.38
C LYS A 59 7.44 -6.24 14.58
N LEU A 60 7.23 -4.93 14.72
CA LEU A 60 7.99 -3.89 14.03
C LEU A 60 9.19 -3.44 14.89
N LYS A 61 10.32 -4.16 14.81
CA LYS A 61 11.49 -3.83 15.64
C LYS A 61 12.40 -2.79 14.98
N ASN A 62 12.58 -2.88 13.67
CA ASN A 62 13.53 -2.04 12.93
C ASN A 62 12.94 -1.54 11.60
N SER A 63 13.73 -0.82 10.81
CA SER A 63 13.30 -0.29 9.50
C SER A 63 13.04 -1.40 8.47
N ALA A 64 13.77 -2.51 8.54
CA ALA A 64 13.60 -3.64 7.63
C ALA A 64 12.23 -4.33 7.84
N ASP A 65 11.81 -4.53 9.08
CA ASP A 65 10.45 -5.01 9.41
C ASP A 65 9.37 -4.08 8.83
N ARG A 66 9.58 -2.77 8.93
CA ARG A 66 8.63 -1.76 8.45
C ARG A 66 8.52 -1.74 6.93
N ARG A 67 9.63 -1.85 6.20
CA ARG A 67 9.63 -1.98 4.73
C ARG A 67 8.90 -3.23 4.28
N TYR A 68 9.16 -4.37 4.92
CA TYR A 68 8.46 -5.62 4.62
C TYR A 68 6.95 -5.49 4.82
N VAL A 69 6.53 -4.95 5.96
CA VAL A 69 5.10 -4.75 6.26
C VAL A 69 4.45 -3.73 5.34
N LEU A 70 5.14 -2.66 4.98
CA LEU A 70 4.66 -1.66 4.03
C LEU A 70 4.43 -2.28 2.65
N LEU A 71 5.43 -2.99 2.11
CA LEU A 71 5.32 -3.69 0.82
C LEU A 71 4.19 -4.72 0.85
N LYS A 72 4.09 -5.50 1.94
CA LYS A 72 3.04 -6.50 2.11
C LYS A 72 1.64 -5.88 2.12
N ALA A 73 1.44 -4.80 2.87
CA ALA A 73 0.16 -4.09 2.92
C ALA A 73 -0.24 -3.54 1.54
N ILE A 74 0.73 -3.01 0.79
CA ILE A 74 0.51 -2.52 -0.58
C ILE A 74 0.10 -3.69 -1.51
N SER A 75 0.80 -4.83 -1.46
CA SER A 75 0.45 -6.02 -2.27
C SER A 75 -0.93 -6.60 -1.96
N GLU A 76 -1.37 -6.52 -0.71
CA GLU A 76 -2.67 -7.02 -0.27
C GLU A 76 -3.81 -6.00 -0.47
N TYR A 77 -3.54 -4.90 -1.16
CA TYR A 77 -4.49 -3.79 -1.37
C TYR A 77 -5.10 -3.28 -0.05
N LYS A 78 -4.26 -3.13 0.99
CA LYS A 78 -4.68 -2.63 2.31
C LYS A 78 -4.08 -1.25 2.64
N TYR A 79 -4.84 -0.45 3.38
CA TYR A 79 -4.40 0.86 3.86
C TYR A 79 -3.39 0.74 5.01
N ILE A 80 -2.27 1.45 4.86
CA ILE A 80 -1.24 1.62 5.89
C ILE A 80 -0.63 3.03 5.82
N ASP A 81 -0.25 3.57 6.98
CA ASP A 81 0.32 4.91 7.14
C ASP A 81 1.47 4.94 8.15
N SER A 82 2.00 6.15 8.39
CA SER A 82 3.09 6.43 9.33
C SER A 82 2.75 6.03 10.77
N LEU A 83 1.53 6.33 11.23
CA LEU A 83 1.06 5.98 12.58
C LEU A 83 1.01 4.46 12.79
N LYS A 84 0.45 3.72 11.84
CA LYS A 84 0.42 2.24 11.87
C LYS A 84 1.83 1.64 11.89
N LEU A 85 2.78 2.22 11.19
CA LEU A 85 4.18 1.77 11.20
C LEU A 85 5.00 2.28 12.40
N GLY A 86 4.43 3.14 13.23
CA GLY A 86 5.10 3.71 14.41
C GLY A 86 6.34 4.53 14.03
N VAL A 87 6.21 5.39 13.02
CA VAL A 87 7.26 6.31 12.55
C VAL A 87 6.66 7.69 12.27
N TYR A 88 7.48 8.75 12.25
CA TYR A 88 6.98 10.05 11.79
C TYR A 88 6.79 10.07 10.26
N GLN A 89 6.05 11.06 9.79
CA GLN A 89 5.65 11.18 8.39
C GLN A 89 6.85 11.23 7.43
N GLU A 90 7.94 11.89 7.82
CA GLU A 90 9.14 11.99 6.96
C GLU A 90 9.86 10.65 6.81
N GLN A 91 9.96 9.85 7.88
CA GLN A 91 10.48 8.49 7.76
C GLN A 91 9.55 7.61 6.92
N PHE A 92 8.22 7.76 7.05
CA PHE A 92 7.28 7.02 6.21
C PHE A 92 7.47 7.33 4.71
N LYS A 93 7.62 8.61 4.35
CA LYS A 93 7.96 9.03 2.99
C LYS A 93 9.29 8.44 2.53
N SER A 94 10.32 8.40 3.39
CA SER A 94 11.60 7.77 3.09
C SER A 94 11.44 6.28 2.78
N LEU A 95 10.65 5.54 3.57
CA LEU A 95 10.40 4.11 3.32
C LEU A 95 9.67 3.87 1.99
N LEU A 96 8.69 4.71 1.65
CA LEU A 96 8.01 4.64 0.35
C LEU A 96 8.99 4.92 -0.80
N LYS A 97 9.81 5.96 -0.66
CA LYS A 97 10.84 6.32 -1.64
C LYS A 97 11.84 5.18 -1.87
N GLU A 98 12.33 4.55 -0.80
CA GLU A 98 13.21 3.38 -0.88
C GLU A 98 12.56 2.24 -1.69
N LEU A 99 11.29 1.93 -1.46
CA LEU A 99 10.57 0.88 -2.20
C LEU A 99 10.31 1.26 -3.67
N LEU A 100 10.06 2.54 -3.96
CA LEU A 100 9.90 3.07 -5.32
C LEU A 100 11.22 2.99 -6.11
N GLU A 101 12.32 3.46 -5.52
CA GLU A 101 13.65 3.43 -6.14
C GLU A 101 14.12 2.00 -6.37
N ALA A 102 13.79 1.09 -5.45
CA ALA A 102 13.99 -0.35 -5.60
C ALA A 102 13.01 -1.01 -6.58
N LYS A 103 12.09 -0.26 -7.21
CA LYS A 103 11.06 -0.75 -8.16
C LYS A 103 10.16 -1.85 -7.60
N LEU A 104 10.00 -1.92 -6.28
CA LEU A 104 9.12 -2.90 -5.62
C LEU A 104 7.65 -2.44 -5.66
N ILE A 105 7.43 -1.13 -5.67
CA ILE A 105 6.10 -0.50 -5.82
C ILE A 105 6.15 0.54 -6.94
N CYS A 106 4.97 0.97 -7.41
CA CYS A 106 4.81 2.04 -8.38
C CYS A 106 3.58 2.90 -8.03
N GLU A 107 3.54 4.14 -8.52
CA GLU A 107 2.34 4.98 -8.42
C GLU A 107 1.20 4.40 -9.27
N ASN A 108 -0.03 4.46 -8.77
CA ASN A 108 -1.21 3.88 -9.43
C ASN A 108 -2.12 4.93 -10.11
N GLY A 109 -1.87 6.21 -9.92
CA GLY A 109 -2.65 7.31 -10.51
C GLY A 109 -4.07 7.45 -9.95
N LEU A 110 -4.41 6.78 -8.84
CA LEU A 110 -5.71 6.87 -8.20
C LEU A 110 -5.80 8.11 -7.30
N PRO A 111 -6.99 8.72 -7.14
CA PRO A 111 -7.13 10.01 -6.45
C PRO A 111 -6.89 9.94 -4.93
N ASN A 112 -6.91 8.76 -4.31
CA ASN A 112 -6.66 8.61 -2.88
C ASN A 112 -5.16 8.49 -2.57
N HIS A 113 -4.56 9.59 -2.13
CA HIS A 113 -3.14 9.64 -1.74
C HIS A 113 -2.89 9.50 -0.23
N PHE A 114 -3.87 9.02 0.55
CA PHE A 114 -3.66 8.82 1.99
C PHE A 114 -2.74 7.63 2.25
N GLY A 115 -1.70 7.85 3.07
CA GLY A 115 -0.75 6.80 3.45
C GLY A 115 -0.09 6.17 2.20
N ALA A 116 -0.23 4.85 2.06
CA ALA A 116 0.28 4.09 0.92
C ALA A 116 -0.75 3.83 -0.20
N ASN A 117 -1.95 4.44 -0.16
CA ASN A 117 -3.01 4.16 -1.16
C ASN A 117 -2.65 4.57 -2.60
N ALA A 118 -1.72 5.53 -2.77
CA ALA A 118 -1.25 5.99 -4.07
C ALA A 118 -0.34 4.96 -4.80
N TYR A 119 -0.03 3.82 -4.17
CA TYR A 119 0.95 2.87 -4.67
C TYR A 119 0.37 1.48 -4.85
N ASP A 120 0.80 0.82 -5.91
CA ASP A 120 0.55 -0.60 -6.18
C ASP A 120 1.85 -1.39 -6.10
N CYS A 121 1.73 -2.67 -5.77
CA CYS A 121 2.87 -3.58 -5.79
C CYS A 121 3.21 -3.94 -7.24
N THR A 122 4.50 -3.94 -7.57
CA THR A 122 4.95 -4.41 -8.89
C THR A 122 5.05 -5.94 -8.89
N ARG A 123 5.18 -6.53 -10.08
CA ARG A 123 5.51 -7.97 -10.21
C ARG A 123 6.76 -8.36 -9.41
N MET A 124 7.78 -7.51 -9.38
CA MET A 124 9.00 -7.78 -8.63
C MET A 124 8.76 -7.73 -7.12
N GLY A 125 7.94 -6.77 -6.65
CA GLY A 125 7.49 -6.71 -5.26
C GLY A 125 6.77 -7.99 -4.83
N ASP A 126 5.85 -8.47 -5.66
CA ASP A 126 5.11 -9.71 -5.42
C ASP A 126 6.03 -10.94 -5.39
N GLU A 127 7.00 -11.01 -6.30
CA GLU A 127 8.00 -12.10 -6.33
C GLU A 127 8.85 -12.12 -5.05
N VAL A 128 9.28 -10.95 -4.57
CA VAL A 128 10.03 -10.82 -3.31
C VAL A 128 9.17 -11.24 -2.12
N LEU A 129 7.87 -10.96 -2.12
CA LEU A 129 6.94 -11.34 -1.05
C LEU A 129 6.58 -12.83 -1.01
N ARG A 130 6.87 -13.59 -2.08
CA ARG A 130 6.71 -15.06 -2.10
C ARG A 130 7.81 -15.80 -1.35
N LEU A 131 8.91 -15.12 -1.04
CA LEU A 131 10.01 -15.67 -0.24
C LEU A 131 9.59 -15.81 1.23
N GLU A 132 10.29 -16.68 1.96
CA GLU A 132 10.16 -16.73 3.41
C GLU A 132 10.52 -15.37 4.03
N LYS A 133 9.87 -15.02 5.15
CA LYS A 133 9.93 -13.65 5.69
C LYS A 133 11.37 -13.13 5.86
N SER A 134 12.29 -13.95 6.38
CA SER A 134 13.69 -13.56 6.59
C SER A 134 14.40 -13.27 5.26
N GLU A 135 14.18 -14.11 4.25
CA GLU A 135 14.75 -13.96 2.91
C GLU A 135 14.15 -12.75 2.20
N CYS A 136 12.84 -12.55 2.33
CA CYS A 136 12.14 -11.37 1.83
C CYS A 136 12.77 -10.08 2.39
N ILE A 137 12.94 -10.00 3.72
CA ILE A 137 13.56 -8.84 4.38
C ILE A 137 14.99 -8.62 3.89
N HIS A 138 15.78 -9.68 3.74
CA HIS A 138 17.12 -9.60 3.20
C HIS A 138 17.11 -9.07 1.76
N LYS A 139 16.23 -9.61 0.91
CA LYS A 139 16.14 -9.24 -0.51
C LYS A 139 15.67 -7.80 -0.71
N ILE A 140 14.71 -7.33 0.08
CA ILE A 140 14.31 -5.91 0.10
C ILE A 140 15.50 -5.02 0.44
N SER A 141 16.27 -5.40 1.47
CA SER A 141 17.43 -4.62 1.91
C SER A 141 18.55 -4.59 0.86
N GLU A 142 18.79 -5.71 0.18
CA GLU A 142 19.72 -5.82 -0.95
C GLU A 142 19.31 -4.91 -2.11
N LEU A 143 18.03 -4.93 -2.51
CA LEU A 143 17.51 -4.12 -3.63
C LEU A 143 17.57 -2.62 -3.33
N ILE A 144 17.34 -2.21 -2.09
CA ILE A 144 17.44 -0.80 -1.66
C ILE A 144 18.90 -0.35 -1.57
N SER A 145 19.79 -1.23 -1.13
CA SER A 145 21.22 -0.91 -0.94
C SER A 145 22.02 -1.03 -2.24
N SER A 146 21.43 -1.62 -3.28
CA SER A 146 22.07 -1.80 -4.56
C SER A 146 22.26 -0.45 -5.27
N PRO A 147 23.46 -0.14 -5.79
CA PRO A 147 23.67 0.99 -6.70
C PRO A 147 22.80 0.90 -7.98
N LEU A 148 22.10 -0.22 -8.20
CA LEU A 148 21.32 -0.57 -9.39
C LEU A 148 19.86 -0.07 -9.39
N GLY A 149 19.48 0.98 -8.67
CA GLY A 149 18.24 1.73 -9.02
C GLY A 149 18.21 2.11 -10.52
N HIS A 150 19.39 2.25 -11.14
CA HIS A 150 19.59 2.49 -12.57
C HIS A 150 19.82 1.24 -13.46
N PHE A 151 20.15 0.05 -12.93
CA PHE A 151 20.72 -1.04 -13.77
C PHE A 151 19.98 -2.39 -13.77
N VAL A 152 18.99 -2.63 -12.89
CA VAL A 152 18.26 -3.92 -12.89
C VAL A 152 17.42 -4.13 -14.17
N GLY A 153 17.11 -3.07 -14.92
CA GLY A 153 16.43 -3.17 -16.23
C GLY A 153 17.25 -3.88 -17.31
N ALA A 154 18.59 -3.88 -17.22
CA ALA A 154 19.45 -4.43 -18.26
C ALA A 154 19.63 -5.96 -18.19
N ILE A 155 19.36 -6.58 -17.03
CA ILE A 155 19.53 -8.04 -16.87
C ILE A 155 18.28 -8.80 -17.32
N ILE A 156 17.08 -8.26 -17.11
CA ILE A 156 15.83 -8.93 -17.53
C ILE A 156 15.69 -8.92 -19.07
N SER A 157 16.22 -7.90 -19.78
CA SER A 157 16.18 -7.86 -21.26
C SER A 157 17.11 -8.87 -21.95
N LYS A 158 17.95 -9.62 -21.22
CA LYS A 158 18.80 -10.68 -21.78
C LYS A 158 18.23 -12.09 -21.57
N LEU A 159 17.10 -12.21 -20.88
CA LEU A 159 16.45 -13.49 -20.58
C LEU A 159 15.10 -13.67 -21.31
N TYR A 160 14.78 -12.77 -22.24
CA TYR A 160 13.70 -12.90 -23.22
C TYR A 160 14.23 -12.62 -24.62
#